data_AF-A0A075MKU5-F1
#
_entry.id   AF-A0A075MKU5-F1
#
_cell.length_a   1.000
_cell.length_b   1.000
_cell.length_c   1.000
_cell.angle_alpha   90.00
_cell.angle_beta   90.00
_cell.angle_gamma   90.00
#
_symmetry.space_group_name_H-M   'P 1'
#
loop_
_entity.id
_entity.type
_entity.pdbx_description
1 polymer ?
#
loop_
_entity_poly.entity_id
_entity_poly.type
_entity_poly.pdbx_seq_one_letter_code
_entity_poly.pdbx_strand_id
1 'polypeptide(L)' 'MAVAAMSNRKSIAEKVAKKLGIKKARLYYYVNGDGSCKEAGGKLLEGEK' A
#
# COMPACT_ATOMS: atom_id res chain seq x y z
N MET A 1 -16.28 -5.23 12.59
CA MET A 1 -16.47 -4.49 11.32
C MET A 1 -15.23 -3.66 10.96
N ALA A 2 -14.16 -4.31 10.49
CA ALA A 2 -12.99 -3.64 9.89
C ALA A 2 -13.09 -3.55 8.35
N VAL A 3 -14.02 -4.33 7.77
CA VAL A 3 -14.24 -4.47 6.33
C VAL A 3 -14.89 -3.23 5.68
N ALA A 4 -15.69 -2.47 6.41
CA ALA A 4 -16.36 -1.28 5.87
C ALA A 4 -15.43 -0.06 5.73
N ALA A 5 -14.43 0.08 6.62
CA ALA A 5 -13.40 1.10 6.48
C ALA A 5 -12.45 0.81 5.31
N MET A 6 -12.25 -0.48 5.00
CA MET A 6 -11.49 -0.99 3.83
C MET A 6 -12.22 -0.82 2.50
N SER A 7 -13.54 -0.61 2.49
CA SER A 7 -14.29 -0.33 1.26
C SER A 7 -13.93 1.02 0.64
N ASN A 8 -13.38 1.98 1.41
CA ASN A 8 -12.85 3.23 0.87
C ASN A 8 -11.34 3.15 0.60
N ARG A 9 -10.97 2.30 -0.38
CA ARG A 9 -9.56 1.99 -0.72
C ARG A 9 -8.71 3.22 -1.09
N LYS A 10 -9.34 4.28 -1.61
CA LYS A 10 -8.65 5.56 -1.87
C LYS A 10 -8.23 6.29 -0.58
N SER A 11 -9.06 6.26 0.46
CA SER A 11 -8.76 6.91 1.75
C SER A 11 -7.64 6.19 2.50
N ILE A 12 -7.53 4.86 2.36
CA ILE A 12 -6.46 4.07 3.00
C ILE A 12 -5.12 4.28 2.30
N ALA A 13 -5.08 4.27 0.97
CA ALA A 13 -3.84 4.49 0.22
C ALA A 13 -3.20 5.86 0.55
N GLU A 14 -4.02 6.90 0.74
CA GLU A 14 -3.53 8.21 1.17
C GLU A 14 -2.95 8.19 2.59
N LYS A 15 -3.66 7.59 3.53
CA LYS A 15 -3.20 7.48 4.93
C LYS A 15 -1.92 6.66 5.05
N VAL A 16 -1.84 5.54 4.31
CA VAL A 16 -0.65 4.68 4.27
C VAL A 16 0.53 5.41 3.63
N ALA A 17 0.32 6.07 2.49
CA ALA A 17 1.36 6.86 1.84
C ALA A 17 1.88 7.98 2.76
N LYS A 18 0.98 8.68 3.45
CA LYS A 18 1.35 9.72 4.44
C LYS A 18 2.12 9.15 5.63
N LYS A 19 1.70 7.99 6.16
CA LYS A 19 2.38 7.32 7.28
C LYS A 19 3.78 6.81 6.91
N LEU A 20 3.95 6.36 5.66
CA LEU A 20 5.22 5.92 5.10
C LEU A 20 6.09 7.09 4.59
N GLY A 21 5.59 8.33 4.61
CA GLY A 21 6.31 9.50 4.09
C GLY A 21 6.55 9.47 2.57
N ILE A 22 5.78 8.68 1.82
CA ILE A 22 5.92 8.52 0.36
C ILE A 22 4.75 9.14 -0.39
N LYS A 23 4.95 9.43 -1.67
CA LYS A 23 3.87 9.83 -2.57
C LYS A 23 2.97 8.62 -2.90
N LYS A 24 1.65 8.84 -3.08
CA LYS A 24 0.69 7.79 -3.48
C LYS A 24 1.12 7.03 -4.74
N ALA A 25 1.68 7.72 -5.73
CA ALA A 25 2.18 7.08 -6.95
C ALA A 25 3.26 6.03 -6.66
N ARG A 26 4.13 6.33 -5.68
CA ARG A 26 5.17 5.40 -5.22
C ARG A 26 4.55 4.23 -4.43
N LEU A 27 3.48 4.46 -3.67
CA LEU A 27 2.72 3.38 -3.04
C LEU A 27 2.10 2.44 -4.09
N TYR A 28 1.48 2.97 -5.15
CA TYR A 28 0.89 2.17 -6.23
C TYR A 28 1.93 1.40 -7.08
N TYR A 29 3.20 1.78 -6.99
CA TYR A 29 4.28 1.02 -7.59
C TYR A 29 4.52 -0.32 -6.86
N TYR A 30 4.32 -0.33 -5.54
CA TYR A 30 4.57 -1.50 -4.68
C TYR A 30 3.33 -2.30 -4.32
N VAL A 31 2.14 -1.70 -4.43
CA VAL A 31 0.88 -2.30 -3.96
C VAL A 31 -0.21 -2.16 -5.03
N ASN A 32 -1.03 -3.20 -5.20
CA ASN A 32 -2.18 -3.20 -6.10
C ASN A 32 -3.37 -2.43 -5.51
N GLY A 33 -4.38 -2.18 -6.34
CA GLY A 33 -5.61 -1.48 -5.94
C GLY A 33 -6.47 -2.26 -4.93
N ASP A 34 -6.30 -3.57 -4.85
CA ASP A 34 -6.90 -4.45 -3.84
C ASP A 34 -6.08 -4.54 -2.53
N GLY A 35 -4.86 -3.98 -2.51
CA GLY A 35 -3.99 -3.96 -1.33
C GLY A 35 -2.95 -5.09 -1.28
N SER A 36 -2.96 -6.03 -2.23
CA SER A 36 -1.89 -7.03 -2.36
C SER A 36 -0.55 -6.40 -2.77
N CYS A 37 0.55 -7.00 -2.31
CA CYS A 37 1.89 -6.57 -2.70
C CYS A 37 2.17 -6.97 -4.16
N LYS A 38 2.74 -6.02 -4.91
CA LYS A 38 3.35 -6.29 -6.22
C LYS A 38 4.73 -6.89 -6.05
N GLU A 39 5.26 -7.46 -7.12
CA GLU A 39 6.60 -8.08 -7.13
C GLU A 39 7.70 -7.11 -6.64
N ALA A 40 7.62 -5.83 -7.04
CA ALA A 40 8.54 -4.80 -6.56
C ALA A 40 8.44 -4.53 -5.05
N GLY A 41 7.23 -4.67 -4.47
CA GLY A 41 7.02 -4.55 -3.02
C GLY A 41 7.50 -5.79 -2.28
N GLY A 42 7.27 -6.97 -2.86
CA GLY A 42 7.78 -8.25 -2.36
C GLY A 42 9.31 -8.26 -2.27
N LYS A 43 10.01 -7.81 -3.33
CA LYS A 43 11.48 -7.71 -3.34
C LYS A 43 12.05 -6.75 -2.29
N LEU A 44 11.34 -5.67 -1.96
CA LEU A 44 11.74 -4.78 -0.86
C LEU A 44 11.61 -5.48 0.50
N LEU A 45 10.53 -6.22 0.72
CA LEU A 45 10.30 -6.93 1.98
C LEU A 45 11.21 -8.15 2.14
N GLU A 46 11.59 -8.80 1.04
CA GLU A 46 12.48 -9.96 1.04
C GLU A 46 13.97 -9.58 1.09
N GLY A 47 14.32 -8.37 0.64
CA GLY A 47 15.67 -7.79 0.71
C GLY A 47 16.09 -7.26 2.09
N GLU A 48 15.21 -7.31 3.10
CA GLU A 48 15.52 -7.02 4.52
C GLU A 48 15.78 -8.33 5.31
N LYS A 49 16.59 -9.24 4.76
CA LYS A 49 17.15 -10.38 5.50
C LYS A 49 18.66 -10.26 5.65
#